data_AF-A0A1U9Z166-F1
#
_entry.id   AF-A0A1U9Z166-F1
#
_cell.length_a   1.000
_cell.length_b   1.000
_cell.length_c   1.000
_cell.angle_alpha   90.00
_cell.angle_beta   90.00
_cell.angle_gamma   90.00
#
_symmetry.space_group_name_H-M   'P 1'
#
loop_
_entity.id
_entity.type
_entity.pdbx_description
1 polymer ?
#
loop_
_entity_poly.entity_id
_entity_poly.type
_entity_poly.pdbx_seq_one_letter_code
_entity_poly.pdbx_strand_id
1 'polypeptide(L)' 'MGEITIKVADEALVRRLTELAHTHQISPEAEATAILRRATGVPLDRESRLATARRIAALTPHRRQTDATEMLREDRSR' A
#
# COMPACT_ATOMS: atom_id res chain seq x y z
N MET A 1 -7.42 -23.88 10.29
CA MET A 1 -7.76 -22.46 10.10
C MET A 1 -8.77 -22.10 11.18
N GLY A 2 -8.55 -21.02 11.93
CA GLY A 2 -9.53 -20.53 12.91
C GLY A 2 -10.43 -19.48 12.27
N GLU A 3 -11.70 -19.46 12.64
CA GLU A 3 -12.67 -18.45 12.22
C GLU A 3 -12.85 -17.42 13.35
N ILE A 4 -12.78 -16.14 13.01
CA ILE A 4 -13.00 -15.02 13.95
C ILE A 4 -14.09 -14.14 13.35
N THR A 5 -15.21 -13.99 14.07
CA THR A 5 -16.28 -13.06 13.71
C THR A 5 -16.06 -11.73 14.46
N ILE A 6 -15.82 -10.65 13.72
CA ILE A 6 -15.67 -9.30 14.29
C ILE A 6 -16.96 -8.52 14.04
N LYS A 7 -17.62 -8.10 15.12
CA LYS A 7 -18.75 -7.17 15.04
C LYS A 7 -18.24 -5.75 15.25
N VAL A 8 -18.35 -4.91 14.22
CA VAL A 8 -17.95 -3.51 14.27
C VAL A 8 -19.19 -2.67 14.57
N ALA A 9 -19.18 -1.92 15.67
CA ALA A 9 -20.29 -1.04 16.04
C ALA A 9 -20.26 0.30 15.28
N ASP A 10 -19.09 0.69 14.76
CA ASP A 10 -18.90 1.93 14.02
C ASP A 10 -19.05 1.70 12.50
N GLU A 11 -20.16 2.18 11.95
CA GLU A 11 -20.45 2.09 10.52
C GLU A 11 -19.48 2.91 9.66
N ALA A 12 -18.92 4.01 10.19
CA ALA A 12 -17.92 4.80 9.46
C ALA A 12 -16.63 3.99 9.22
N LEU A 13 -16.26 3.14 10.18
CA LEU A 13 -15.13 2.24 10.04
C LEU A 13 -15.37 1.19 8.96
N VAL A 14 -16.57 0.61 8.90
CA VAL A 14 -16.96 -0.36 7.86
C VAL A 14 -16.90 0.26 6.47
N ARG A 15 -17.43 1.49 6.32
CA ARG A 15 -17.35 2.24 5.07
C ARG A 15 -15.91 2.49 4.64
N ARG A 16 -15.08 3.00 5.55
CA ARG A 16 -13.67 3.30 5.26
C ARG A 16 -12.87 2.05 4.90
N LEU A 17 -13.14 0.91 5.54
CA LEU A 17 -12.50 -0.35 5.22
C LEU A 17 -12.91 -0.87 3.83
N THR A 18 -14.18 -0.66 3.45
CA THR A 18 -14.70 -1.01 2.13
C THR A 18 -14.09 -0.13 1.03
N GLU A 19 -13.96 1.17 1.28
CA GLU A 19 -13.31 2.13 0.36
C GLU A 19 -11.82 1.80 0.14
N LEU A 20 -11.12 1.42 1.22
CA LEU A 20 -9.72 0.96 1.13
C LEU A 20 -9.60 -0.33 0.31
N ALA A 21 -10.47 -1.31 0.57
CA ALA A 21 -10.49 -2.55 -0.18
C ALA A 21 -10.74 -2.32 -1.68
N HIS A 22 -11.65 -1.40 -2.03
CA HIS A 22 -11.90 -0.99 -3.41
C HIS A 22 -10.67 -0.34 -4.05
N THR A 23 -10.01 0.56 -3.32
CA THR A 23 -8.78 1.23 -3.78
C THR A 23 -7.66 0.23 -4.08
N HIS A 24 -7.53 -0.81 -3.26
CA HIS A 24 -6.55 -1.88 -3.44
C HIS A 24 -7.01 -3.00 -4.39
N GLN A 25 -8.25 -2.95 -4.90
CA GLN A 25 -8.86 -3.97 -5.76
C GLN A 25 -8.88 -5.37 -5.13
N ILE A 26 -9.13 -5.44 -3.81
CA ILE A 26 -9.24 -6.71 -3.08
C ILE A 26 -10.54 -6.76 -2.26
N SER A 27 -10.88 -7.93 -1.69
CA SER A 27 -12.07 -8.05 -0.85
C SER A 27 -11.90 -7.31 0.49
N PRO A 28 -12.99 -6.82 1.11
CA PRO A 28 -12.94 -6.22 2.44
C PRO A 28 -12.32 -7.14 3.50
N GLU A 29 -12.59 -8.44 3.41
CA GLU A 29 -12.02 -9.46 4.30
C GLU A 29 -10.49 -9.59 4.13
N ALA A 30 -10.01 -9.55 2.89
CA ALA A 30 -8.58 -9.59 2.58
C ALA A 30 -7.87 -8.33 3.09
N GLU A 31 -8.48 -7.15 2.92
CA GLU A 31 -7.96 -5.89 3.46
C GLU A 31 -7.94 -5.90 5.00
N ALA A 32 -9.02 -6.34 5.64
CA ALA A 32 -9.07 -6.49 7.10
C ALA A 32 -7.97 -7.43 7.61
N THR A 33 -7.76 -8.57 6.94
CA THR A 33 -6.68 -9.50 7.27
C THR A 33 -5.31 -8.85 7.10
N ALA A 34 -5.09 -8.09 6.03
CA ALA A 34 -3.83 -7.39 5.79
C ALA A 34 -3.56 -6.30 6.85
N ILE A 35 -4.60 -5.58 7.28
CA ILE A 35 -4.50 -4.61 8.39
C ILE A 35 -4.17 -5.32 9.70
N LEU A 36 -4.87 -6.41 10.03
CA LEU A 36 -4.61 -7.18 11.24
C LEU A 36 -3.20 -7.76 11.28
N ARG A 37 -2.70 -8.29 10.16
CA ARG A 37 -1.30 -8.76 10.05
C ARG A 37 -0.29 -7.64 10.32
N ARG A 38 -0.53 -6.45 9.76
CA ARG A 38 0.30 -5.24 10.01
C ARG A 38 0.24 -4.82 11.48
N ALA A 39 -0.95 -4.77 12.08
CA ALA A 39 -1.17 -4.32 13.45
C ALA A 39 -0.58 -5.28 14.50
N THR A 40 -0.63 -6.59 14.23
CA THR A 40 -0.07 -7.63 15.12
C THR A 40 1.43 -7.81 14.96
N GLY A 41 2.07 -7.05 14.07
CA GLY A 41 3.51 -7.16 13.81
C GLY A 41 3.90 -8.49 13.17
N VAL A 42 2.95 -9.27 12.63
CA VAL A 42 3.24 -10.48 11.88
C VAL A 42 4.04 -10.04 10.64
N PRO A 43 5.35 -10.37 10.57
CA PRO A 43 6.16 -9.90 9.49
C PRO A 43 5.59 -10.43 8.17
N LEU A 44 5.42 -9.55 7.18
CA LEU A 44 5.23 -10.00 5.81
C LEU A 44 6.32 -11.02 5.51
N ASP A 45 5.94 -12.18 4.99
CA ASP A 45 6.90 -13.22 4.64
C ASP A 45 7.97 -12.64 3.70
N ARG A 46 9.14 -13.29 3.70
CA ARG A 46 10.27 -12.83 2.88
C ARG A 46 9.89 -12.70 1.41
N GLU A 47 9.03 -13.59 0.92
CA GLU A 47 8.57 -13.60 -0.47
C GLU A 47 7.74 -12.37 -0.84
N SER A 48 6.84 -11.94 0.04
CA SER A 48 5.97 -10.77 -0.11
C SER A 48 6.79 -9.48 -0.15
N ARG A 49 7.86 -9.41 0.66
CA ARG A 49 8.80 -8.28 0.62
C ARG A 49 9.57 -8.26 -0.70
N LEU A 50 10.08 -9.40 -1.13
CA LEU A 50 10.81 -9.52 -2.41
C LEU A 50 9.90 -9.22 -3.61
N ALA A 51 8.64 -9.67 -3.59
CA ALA A 51 7.66 -9.38 -4.63
C ALA A 51 7.37 -7.87 -4.71
N THR A 52 7.26 -7.21 -3.55
CA THR A 52 7.09 -5.75 -3.50
C THR A 52 8.30 -5.01 -4.04
N ALA A 53 9.52 -5.41 -3.64
CA ALA A 53 10.75 -4.82 -4.15
C ALA A 53 10.89 -4.98 -5.68
N ARG A 54 10.56 -6.16 -6.22
CA ARG A 54 10.57 -6.41 -7.67
C ARG A 54 9.57 -5.54 -8.42
N ARG A 55 8.36 -5.38 -7.88
CA ARG A 55 7.33 -4.51 -8.46
C ARG A 55 7.77 -3.05 -8.47
N ILE A 56 8.34 -2.54 -7.38
CA ILE A 56 8.88 -1.17 -7.32
C ILE A 56 10.02 -1.02 -8.34
N ALA A 57 10.94 -1.99 -8.41
CA ALA A 57 12.03 -1.97 -9.38
C ALA A 57 11.51 -1.94 -10.83
N ALA A 58 10.46 -2.71 -11.15
CA ALA A 58 9.84 -2.72 -12.48
C ALA A 58 9.15 -1.39 -12.84
N LEU A 59 8.65 -0.65 -11.85
CA LEU A 59 8.04 0.67 -12.04
C LEU A 59 9.08 1.81 -12.07
N THR A 60 10.31 1.54 -11.66
CA THR A 60 11.37 2.56 -11.55
C THR A 60 12.13 2.64 -12.87
N PRO A 61 12.15 3.79 -13.57
CA PRO A 61 12.90 3.94 -14.80
C PRO A 61 14.40 3.73 -14.55
N HIS A 62 15.04 2.84 -15.30
CA HIS A 62 16.50 2.58 -15.23
C HIS A 62 17.33 3.64 -15.97
N ARG A 63 16.87 4.90 -15.98
CA ARG A 63 17.56 6.03 -16.62
C ARG A 63 17.79 7.13 -15.60
N ARG A 64 18.83 7.94 -15.82
CA ARG A 64 19.10 9.12 -15.00
C ARG A 64 17.85 10.01 -15.02
N GLN A 65 17.19 10.12 -13.88
CA GLN A 65 16.06 11.05 -13.73
C GLN A 65 16.63 12.44 -13.54
N THR A 66 16.14 13.40 -14.31
CA THR A 66 16.43 14.82 -14.10
C THR A 66 15.91 15.19 -12.72
N ASP A 67 16.75 15.82 -11.90
CA ASP A 67 16.31 16.28 -10.60
C ASP A 67 15.26 17.37 -10.83
N ALA A 68 14.04 17.17 -10.32
CA ALA A 68 12.97 18.14 -10.45
C ALA A 68 13.36 19.51 -9.88
N THR A 69 14.29 19.54 -8.92
CA THR A 69 14.84 20.78 -8.37
C THR A 69 15.82 21.47 -9.32
N GLU A 70 16.48 20.75 -10.23
CA GLU A 70 17.34 21.31 -11.27
C GLU A 70 16.51 22.04 -12.32
N MET A 71 15.40 21.43 -12.78
CA MET A 71 14.46 22.07 -13.71
C MET A 71 13.85 23.37 -13.15
N LEU A 72 13.50 23.38 -11.87
CA LEU A 72 12.96 24.58 -11.21
C LEU A 72 14.00 25.71 -11.07
N ARG A 73 15.29 25.38 -10.94
CA ARG A 73 16.37 26.38 -10.90
C ARG A 73 16.60 27.00 -12.28
N GLU A 74 16.57 26.18 -13.33
CA GLU A 74 16.71 26.66 -14.72
C GLU A 74 15.59 27.63 -15.09
N ASP A 75 14.34 27.28 -14.75
CA ASP A 75 13.17 28.12 -15.07
C ASP A 75 13.16 29.43 -14.27
N ARG A 76 13.69 29.42 -13.04
CA ARG A 76 13.88 30.63 -12.22
C ARG A 76 15.00 31.55 -12.71
N SER A 77 15.92 31.04 -13.53
CA SER A 77 17.08 31.78 -14.03
C SER A 77 16.83 32.41 -15.42
N ARG A 78 15.61 32.28 -15.94
CA ARG A 78 15.17 32.76 -17.25
C ARG A 78 14.32 34.02 -17.12
#